data_AF-A0A520TY00-F1
#
_entry.id   AF-A0A520TY00-F1
#
_cell.length_a   1.000
_cell.length_b   1.000
_cell.length_c   1.000
_cell.angle_alpha   90.00
_cell.angle_beta   90.00
_cell.angle_gamma   90.00
#
_symmetry.space_group_name_H-M   'P 1'
#
loop_
_entity.id
_entity.type
_entity.pdbx_description
1 polymer ?
#
loop_
_entity_poly.entity_id
_entity_poly.type
_entity_poly.pdbx_seq_one_letter_code
_entity_poly.pdbx_strand_id
1 'polypeptide(L)' 'MEIFLISVLLIGVAFSGIAIKLIFKKNGEFSGTCASQSPFLNKSDEPCGICGKIPTSSECANDIK' A
#
# COMPACT_ATOMS: atom_id res chain seq x y z
N MET A 1 28.05 -11.32 11.41
CA MET A 1 27.17 -10.50 12.28
C MET A 1 26.93 -9.11 11.71
N GLU A 2 27.90 -8.49 11.04
CA GLU A 2 27.77 -7.13 10.46
C GLU A 2 26.65 -7.02 9.42
N ILE A 3 26.58 -7.98 8.48
CA ILE A 3 25.52 -8.00 7.45
C ILE A 3 24.13 -8.11 8.07
N PHE A 4 23.99 -8.91 9.13
CA PHE A 4 22.73 -9.10 9.84
C PHE A 4 22.23 -7.78 10.46
N LEU A 5 23.13 -7.03 11.10
CA LEU A 5 22.80 -5.72 11.67
C LEU A 5 22.40 -4.71 10.59
N ILE A 6 23.11 -4.69 9.46
CA ILE A 6 22.80 -3.82 8.33
C ILE A 6 21.43 -4.17 7.72
N SER A 7 21.12 -5.47 7.56
CA SER A 7 19.83 -5.91 7.04
C SER A 7 18.66 -5.51 7.95
N VAL A 8 18.80 -5.71 9.26
CA VAL A 8 17.76 -5.30 10.23
C VAL A 8 17.58 -3.79 10.22
N LEU A 9 18.67 -3.03 10.13
CA LEU A 9 18.63 -1.58 10.04
C LEU A 9 17.89 -1.09 8.78
N LEU A 10 18.22 -1.64 7.61
CA LEU A 10 17.55 -1.26 6.35
C LEU A 10 16.05 -1.56 6.36
N ILE A 11 15.66 -2.72 6.89
CA ILE A 11 14.25 -3.08 7.04
C ILE A 11 13.56 -2.11 8.02
N GLY A 12 14.19 -1.81 9.15
CA GLY A 12 13.68 -0.86 10.14
C GLY A 12 13.44 0.53 9.55
N VAL A 13 14.38 1.05 8.74
CA VAL A 13 14.24 2.34 8.06
C VAL A 13 13.08 2.32 7.06
N ALA A 14 12.92 1.24 6.30
CA ALA A 14 11.82 1.12 5.34
C ALA A 14 10.44 1.20 6.03
N PHE A 15 10.24 0.45 7.12
CA PHE A 15 9.00 0.50 7.89
C PHE A 15 8.79 1.86 8.58
N SER A 16 9.87 2.47 9.09
CA SER A 16 9.81 3.80 9.70
C SER A 16 9.35 4.86 8.71
N GLY A 17 9.86 4.82 7.47
CA GLY A 17 9.44 5.73 6.41
C GLY A 17 7.96 5.61 6.05
N ILE A 18 7.43 4.38 6.01
CA ILE A 18 6.01 4.13 5.75
C ILE A 18 5.15 4.63 6.91
N ALA A 19 5.56 4.36 8.16
CA ALA A 19 4.83 4.78 9.36
C ALA A 19 4.76 6.31 9.48
N ILE A 20 5.88 7.01 9.26
CA ILE A 20 5.93 8.48 9.23
C ILE A 20 4.98 9.01 8.16
N LYS A 21 5.00 8.45 6.95
CA LYS A 21 4.12 8.88 5.86
C LYS A 21 2.64 8.77 6.22
N LEU A 22 2.22 7.77 7.01
CA LEU A 22 0.83 7.63 7.46
C LEU A 22 0.44 8.67 8.50
N ILE A 23 1.31 8.94 9.48
CA ILE A 23 1.03 9.92 10.54
C ILE A 23 0.90 11.33 9.96
N PHE A 24 1.72 11.66 8.96
CA PHE A 24 1.69 12.97 8.29
C PHE A 24 0.63 13.05 7.17
N LYS A 25 -0.02 11.93 6.80
CA LYS A 25 -1.10 11.95 5.81
C LYS A 25 -2.41 12.36 6.48
N LYS A 26 -3.03 13.43 5.98
CA LYS A 26 -4.39 13.82 6.38
C LYS A 26 -5.35 12.65 6.06
N ASN A 27 -6.09 12.18 7.07
CA ASN A 27 -6.98 11.00 7.07
C ASN A 27 -6.31 9.61 7.15
N GLY A 28 -4.99 9.52 7.35
CA GLY A 28 -4.31 8.22 7.52
C GLY A 28 -4.41 7.29 6.30
N GLU A 29 -4.84 7.83 5.16
CA GLU A 29 -5.06 7.05 3.94
C GLU A 29 -3.73 6.68 3.28
N PHE A 30 -3.55 5.39 3.04
CA PHE A 30 -2.47 4.91 2.21
C PHE A 30 -2.65 5.40 0.77
N SER A 31 -1.90 6.41 0.36
CA SER A 31 -1.84 6.85 -1.05
C SER A 31 -0.94 6.00 -1.93
N GLY A 32 -0.82 4.72 -1.60
CA GLY A 32 -0.19 3.74 -2.47
C GLY A 32 -1.23 3.16 -3.42
N THR A 33 -0.79 2.78 -4.61
CA THR A 33 -1.55 1.92 -5.51
C THR A 33 -1.74 0.57 -4.80
N CYS A 34 -2.89 0.34 -4.14
CA CYS A 34 -3.20 -0.94 -3.51
C CYS A 34 -3.14 -2.01 -4.63
N ALA A 35 -2.09 -2.84 -4.63
CA ALA A 35 -1.95 -3.93 -5.60
C ALA A 35 -3.14 -4.90 -5.51
N SER A 36 -3.73 -5.06 -4.33
CA SER A 36 -4.98 -5.81 -4.13
C SER A 36 -6.24 -5.14 -4.67
N GLN A 37 -6.15 -3.95 -5.26
CA GLN A 37 -7.19 -3.38 -6.15
C GLN A 37 -6.80 -3.48 -7.63
N SER A 38 -5.73 -4.22 -7.96
CA SER A 38 -5.41 -4.48 -9.36
C SER A 38 -6.54 -5.24 -10.04
N PRO A 39 -6.96 -4.85 -11.25
CA PRO A 39 -7.79 -5.63 -12.18
C PRO A 39 -7.50 -7.13 -12.21
N PHE A 40 -6.21 -7.45 -12.12
CA PHE A 40 -5.71 -8.80 -12.23
C PHE A 40 -5.99 -9.64 -10.99
N LEU A 41 -5.99 -9.00 -9.82
CA LEU A 41 -6.06 -9.67 -8.51
C LEU A 41 -7.47 -9.56 -7.90
N ASN A 42 -8.19 -8.49 -8.19
CA ASN A 42 -9.53 -8.23 -7.64
C ASN A 42 -10.53 -8.08 -8.79
N LYS A 43 -11.19 -9.20 -9.11
CA LYS A 43 -12.14 -9.35 -10.23
C LYS A 43 -13.59 -9.06 -9.83
N SER A 44 -13.83 -8.86 -8.54
CA SER A 44 -15.18 -8.74 -7.95
C SER A 44 -15.44 -7.34 -7.40
N ASP A 45 -14.54 -6.39 -7.69
CA ASP A 45 -14.56 -5.00 -7.22
C ASP A 45 -14.78 -4.88 -5.70
N GLU A 46 -14.28 -5.88 -4.95
CA GLU A 46 -14.41 -5.92 -3.50
C GLU A 46 -13.52 -4.86 -2.86
N PRO A 47 -13.93 -4.26 -1.73
CA PRO A 47 -13.06 -3.33 -1.01
C PRO A 47 -11.73 -4.03 -0.62
N CYS A 48 -10.60 -3.35 -0.84
CA CYS A 48 -9.26 -3.89 -0.55
C CYS A 48 -9.19 -4.28 0.93
N GLY A 49 -9.15 -5.58 1.26
CA GLY A 49 -9.20 -6.08 2.66
C GLY A 49 -8.04 -5.64 3.56
N ILE A 50 -7.04 -4.94 3.00
CA ILE A 50 -5.89 -4.39 3.72
C ILE A 50 -6.07 -2.90 4.05
N CYS A 51 -6.71 -2.12 3.17
CA CYS A 51 -6.85 -0.66 3.35
C CYS A 51 -8.28 -0.12 3.26
N GLY A 52 -9.28 -0.96 2.98
CA GLY A 52 -10.69 -0.59 2.87
C GLY A 52 -11.04 0.30 1.67
N LYS A 53 -10.08 0.61 0.80
CA LYS A 53 -10.33 1.43 -0.40
C LYS A 53 -11.29 0.68 -1.33
N ILE A 54 -12.28 1.43 -1.82
CA ILE A 54 -13.28 0.95 -2.79
C ILE A 54 -12.74 1.29 -4.19
N PRO A 55 -12.78 0.36 -5.16
CA PRO A 55 -12.19 0.56 -6.48
C PRO A 55 -12.90 1.62 -7.35
N THR A 56 -13.92 2.30 -6.83
CA THR A 56 -14.80 3.24 -7.54
C THR A 56 -14.15 4.56 -7.93
N SER A 57 -13.02 4.93 -7.33
CA SER A 57 -12.37 6.22 -7.59
C SER A 57 -10.86 6.07 -7.81
N SER A 58 -10.46 6.17 -9.08
CA SER A 58 -9.14 6.63 -9.56
C SER A 58 -7.91 5.73 -9.32
N GLU A 59 -7.07 5.70 -10.37
CA GLU A 59 -5.70 5.17 -10.49
C GLU A 59 -5.50 3.65 -10.60
N CYS A 60 -6.44 2.82 -10.15
CA CYS A 60 -6.35 1.35 -10.30
C CYS A 60 -7.65 0.72 -10.83
N ALA A 61 -8.53 1.54 -11.42
CA ALA A 61 -9.78 1.06 -11.98
C ALA A 61 -9.49 0.04 -13.11
N ASN A 62 -10.34 -0.98 -13.18
CA ASN A 62 -10.48 -1.82 -14.35
C ASN A 62 -10.92 -0.94 -15.53
N ASP A 63 -9.97 -0.31 -16.23
CA ASP A 63 -10.20 0.25 -17.55
C ASP A 63 -10.35 -0.92 -18.53
N ILE A 64 -11.47 -1.64 -18.44
CA ILE A 64 -11.92 -2.54 -19.49
C ILE A 64 -12.33 -1.64 -20.65
N LYS A 65 -11.40 -1.43 -21.58
CA LYS A 65 -11.76 -1.15 -22.98
C LYS A 65 -12.12 -2.45 -23.69
#